data_AF-A0A182R9P6-F1
#
_entry.id   AF-A0A182R9P6-F1
#
_cell.length_a   1.000
_cell.length_b   1.000
_cell.length_c   1.000
_cell.angle_alpha   90.00
_cell.angle_beta   90.00
_cell.angle_gamma   90.00
#
_symmetry.space_group_name_H-M   'P 1'
#
loop_
_entity.id
_entity.type
_entity.pdbx_description
1 polymer ?
#
loop_
_entity_poly.entity_id
_entity_poly.type
_entity_poly.pdbx_seq_one_letter_code
_entity_poly.pdbx_strand_id
1 'polypeptide(L)'
;MRLMQTCIWWFVLLGTLKAQEEAHLPEYLVFMKQFAVHIQLSEPSGIMIWTRNSPLIEMFGLELYVGRNNQNHREPSWDRELLVNTTAIVDGKFLIRDDNMVVEKGEIVRYRFSVLHKKTLHHSNFRRIIVTDHLFYRPKNNYCFSQCLVNEQEQLQEEIAHMKSILEEKIMQCVGSQTSKYLFFPLENAAKLVSDSELYVKYRLWHVDALKPLVNNVVTTYLAHNGVGFEMYTLIDKFKVLELGEGYLDVVDFDSVM
;
A
#
# COMPACT_ATOMS: atom_id res chain seq x y z
N MET A 1 96.79 -0.20 51.38
CA MET A 1 95.92 0.99 51.25
C MET A 1 94.52 0.49 50.89
N ARG A 2 93.62 0.33 51.88
CA ARG A 2 92.43 1.19 52.12
C ARG A 2 91.53 1.28 50.87
N LEU A 3 90.25 0.91 50.85
CA LEU A 3 89.25 0.60 51.90
C LEU A 3 88.05 -0.14 51.26
N MET A 4 87.41 -1.04 52.00
CA MET A 4 86.07 -1.57 51.75
C MET A 4 85.02 -0.45 51.67
N GLN A 5 83.97 -0.58 50.84
CA GLN A 5 82.58 -0.36 51.27
C GLN A 5 81.53 -0.73 50.18
N THR A 6 80.73 -1.73 50.54
CA THR A 6 79.29 -1.96 50.27
C THR A 6 78.50 -0.82 49.61
N CYS A 7 77.61 -1.15 48.66
CA CYS A 7 76.15 -1.05 48.85
C CYS A 7 75.34 -1.51 47.62
N ILE A 8 74.33 -2.31 47.93
CA ILE A 8 73.23 -2.83 47.10
C ILE A 8 72.37 -1.67 46.60
N TRP A 9 72.25 -1.45 45.28
CA TRP A 9 71.24 -0.52 44.72
C TRP A 9 70.49 -1.14 43.53
N TRP A 10 69.31 -1.62 43.89
CA TRP A 10 68.01 -1.68 43.19
C TRP A 10 67.93 -1.79 41.67
N PHE A 11 67.30 -2.90 41.25
CA PHE A 11 66.47 -2.97 40.06
C PHE A 11 65.42 -1.86 40.06
N VAL A 12 65.47 -0.95 39.09
CA VAL A 12 64.31 -0.17 38.67
C VAL A 12 63.90 -0.66 37.28
N LEU A 13 63.04 -1.68 37.28
CA LEU A 13 62.15 -1.96 36.17
C LEU A 13 61.18 -0.76 36.06
N LEU A 14 61.47 0.17 35.16
CA LEU A 14 60.48 1.13 34.67
C LEU A 14 59.46 0.36 33.81
N GLY A 15 58.55 -0.33 34.48
CA GLY A 15 57.28 -0.75 33.90
C GLY A 15 56.44 0.49 33.72
N THR A 16 56.34 1.00 32.50
CA THR A 16 55.32 1.96 32.13
C THR A 16 53.97 1.27 32.22
N LEU A 17 53.30 1.42 33.38
CA LEU A 17 51.85 1.24 33.48
C LEU A 17 51.23 2.24 32.50
N LYS A 18 50.88 1.78 31.30
CA LYS A 18 49.79 2.39 30.55
C LYS A 18 48.55 2.18 31.40
N ALA A 19 48.19 3.19 32.19
CA ALA A 19 46.84 3.34 32.68
C ALA A 19 45.94 3.33 31.43
N GLN A 20 45.26 2.21 31.23
CA GLN A 20 44.23 2.09 30.22
C GLN A 20 43.08 2.95 30.72
N GLU A 21 43.01 4.16 30.18
CA GLU A 21 41.89 5.07 30.38
C GLU A 21 40.66 4.38 29.80
N GLU A 22 39.90 3.72 30.67
CA GLU A 22 38.57 3.20 30.34
C GLU A 22 37.70 4.41 30.01
N ALA A 23 37.58 4.70 28.71
CA ALA A 23 36.68 5.73 28.22
C ALA A 23 35.24 5.35 28.60
N HIS A 24 34.77 5.85 29.74
CA HIS A 24 33.37 5.76 30.14
C HIS A 24 32.53 6.44 29.06
N LEU A 25 31.82 5.63 28.26
CA LEU A 25 30.85 6.13 27.31
C LEU A 25 29.82 7.00 28.06
N PRO A 26 29.51 8.20 27.57
CA PRO A 26 28.46 9.03 28.14
C PRO A 26 27.19 8.24 28.45
N GLU A 27 26.61 8.47 29.64
CA GLU A 27 25.45 7.70 30.15
C GLU A 27 24.27 7.69 29.16
N TYR A 28 24.05 8.78 28.43
CA TYR A 28 23.03 8.85 27.38
C TYR A 28 23.27 7.88 26.22
N LEU A 29 24.53 7.60 25.86
CA LEU A 29 24.85 6.61 24.83
C LEU A 29 24.58 5.20 25.31
N VAL A 30 24.80 4.93 26.59
CA VAL A 30 24.44 3.63 27.20
C VAL A 30 22.93 3.46 27.19
N PHE A 31 22.17 4.48 27.57
CA PHE A 31 20.71 4.49 27.50
C PHE A 31 20.20 4.24 26.07
N MET A 32 20.73 4.95 25.07
CA MET A 32 20.25 4.83 23.69
C MET A 32 20.61 3.50 23.01
N LYS A 33 21.62 2.77 23.49
CA LYS A 33 22.00 1.46 22.95
C LYS A 33 20.93 0.38 23.14
N GLN A 34 20.01 0.55 24.09
CA GLN A 34 18.95 -0.44 24.32
C GLN A 34 17.81 -0.39 23.29
N PHE A 35 17.76 0.66 22.46
CA PHE A 35 16.72 0.81 21.46
C PHE A 35 17.20 0.38 20.07
N ALA A 36 16.42 -0.50 19.44
CA ALA A 36 16.58 -0.86 18.05
C ALA A 36 15.63 -0.03 17.18
N VAL A 37 16.16 0.55 16.10
CA VAL A 37 15.38 1.26 15.08
C VAL A 37 15.47 0.47 13.79
N HIS A 38 14.30 0.22 13.21
CA HIS A 38 14.15 -0.50 11.95
C HIS A 38 13.72 0.46 10.87
N ILE A 39 14.22 0.25 9.66
CA ILE A 39 13.91 1.04 8.47
C ILE A 39 13.49 0.07 7.39
N GLN A 40 12.41 0.40 6.69
CA GLN A 40 11.90 -0.34 5.55
C GLN A 40 11.44 0.64 4.47
N LEU A 41 11.72 0.30 3.22
CA LEU A 41 11.37 1.10 2.04
C LEU A 41 10.24 0.44 1.27
N SER A 42 9.45 1.23 0.56
CA SER A 42 8.39 0.76 -0.33
C SER A 42 8.65 1.23 -1.76
N GLU A 43 8.26 0.42 -2.75
CA GLU A 43 8.27 0.79 -4.16
C GLU A 43 6.85 1.21 -4.58
N PRO A 44 6.67 2.29 -5.38
CA PRO A 44 7.69 3.15 -5.99
C PRO A 44 8.22 4.26 -5.06
N SER A 45 7.48 4.58 -3.99
CA SER A 45 7.86 5.57 -2.98
C SER A 45 7.41 5.10 -1.60
N GLY A 46 8.09 5.57 -0.57
CA GLY A 46 7.69 5.38 0.81
C GLY A 46 8.84 4.90 1.69
N ILE A 47 8.92 5.47 2.89
CA ILE A 47 9.77 5.02 3.97
C ILE A 47 8.95 4.76 5.22
N MET A 48 9.33 3.74 5.96
CA MET A 48 8.75 3.39 7.24
C MET A 48 9.86 3.15 8.25
N ILE A 49 9.78 3.84 9.38
CA ILE A 49 10.76 3.77 10.47
C ILE A 49 10.02 3.47 11.77
N TRP A 50 10.52 2.51 12.54
CA TRP A 50 9.90 2.18 13.82
C TRP A 50 10.87 1.70 14.88
N THR A 51 10.43 1.85 16.13
CA THR A 51 11.01 1.17 17.29
C THR A 51 9.90 0.50 18.10
N ARG A 52 10.25 -0.53 18.87
CA ARG A 52 9.30 -1.23 19.73
C ARG A 52 8.87 -0.31 20.88
N ASN A 53 7.59 -0.36 21.25
CA ASN A 53 7.12 0.33 22.44
C ASN A 53 7.90 -0.13 23.68
N SER A 54 8.27 0.83 24.53
CA SER A 54 8.99 0.62 25.78
C SER A 54 8.50 1.65 26.79
N PRO A 55 8.36 1.28 28.08
CA PRO A 55 8.03 2.25 29.13
C PRO A 55 9.11 3.34 29.30
N LEU A 56 10.28 3.16 28.67
CA LEU A 56 11.35 4.14 28.62
C LEU A 56 11.20 5.16 27.47
N ILE A 57 10.11 5.10 26.71
CA ILE A 57 9.84 5.99 25.57
C ILE A 57 8.48 6.64 25.77
N GLU A 58 8.47 7.94 26.08
CA GLU A 58 7.26 8.77 26.10
C GLU A 58 6.97 9.37 24.72
N MET A 59 8.03 9.66 23.97
CA MET A 59 7.97 10.18 22.59
C MET A 59 9.16 9.64 21.80
N PHE A 60 8.94 9.33 20.54
CA PHE A 60 9.98 8.92 19.59
C PHE A 60 10.12 9.94 18.47
N GLY A 61 11.34 10.45 18.27
CA GLY A 61 11.67 11.42 17.22
C GLY A 61 12.66 10.85 16.22
N LEU A 62 12.60 11.36 15.00
CA LEU A 62 13.46 10.99 13.89
C LEU A 62 13.97 12.24 13.18
N GLU A 63 15.28 12.24 12.94
CA GLU A 63 15.94 13.15 12.01
C GLU A 63 16.66 12.30 10.97
N LEU A 64 16.18 12.38 9.73
CA LEU A 64 16.61 11.54 8.63
C LEU A 64 16.88 12.39 7.38
N TYR A 65 17.98 12.06 6.70
CA TYR A 65 18.41 12.65 5.45
C TYR A 65 18.70 11.55 4.43
N VAL A 66 18.21 11.71 3.21
CA VAL A 66 18.53 10.84 2.07
C VAL A 66 19.36 11.64 1.09
N GLY A 67 20.39 11.01 0.52
CA GLY A 67 21.27 11.68 -0.41
C GLY A 67 22.08 10.72 -1.28
N ARG A 68 22.56 11.25 -2.39
CA ARG A 68 23.38 10.51 -3.36
C ARG A 68 24.85 10.60 -2.99
N ASN A 69 25.53 9.46 -3.06
CA ASN A 69 26.98 9.42 -2.89
C ASN A 69 27.66 9.94 -4.17
N ASN A 70 28.10 11.19 -4.15
CA ASN A 70 28.84 11.76 -5.26
C ASN A 70 30.30 11.32 -5.16
N GLN A 71 30.81 10.59 -6.15
CA GLN A 71 32.21 10.13 -6.19
C GLN A 71 33.23 11.30 -6.12
N ASN A 72 32.79 12.52 -6.45
CA ASN A 72 33.62 13.73 -6.46
C ASN A 72 33.54 14.55 -5.15
N HIS A 73 32.67 14.19 -4.21
CA HIS A 73 32.51 14.93 -2.95
C HIS A 73 32.72 14.02 -1.75
N ARG A 74 33.38 14.55 -0.69
CA ARG A 74 33.58 13.83 0.58
C ARG A 74 32.28 13.57 1.33
N GLU A 75 31.24 14.36 1.08
CA GLU A 75 29.93 14.20 1.70
C GLU A 75 28.83 14.05 0.64
N PRO A 76 27.82 13.18 0.90
CA PRO A 76 26.65 13.07 0.04
C PRO A 76 25.91 14.39 -0.08
N SER A 77 25.30 14.62 -1.25
CA SER A 77 24.32 15.70 -1.40
C SER A 77 23.01 15.24 -0.77
N TRP A 78 22.65 15.82 0.37
CA TRP A 78 21.38 15.55 1.06
C TRP A 78 20.28 16.38 0.41
N ASP A 79 19.35 15.74 -0.28
CA ASP A 79 18.30 16.41 -1.06
C ASP A 79 16.88 16.14 -0.53
N ARG A 80 16.72 15.17 0.37
CA ARG A 80 15.46 14.83 1.03
C ARG A 80 15.68 14.75 2.54
N GLU A 81 14.74 15.28 3.32
CA GLU A 81 14.76 15.27 4.78
C GLU A 81 13.42 14.88 5.38
N LEU A 82 13.48 14.22 6.55
CA LEU A 82 12.33 13.85 7.36
C LEU A 82 12.65 14.15 8.83
N LEU A 83 12.02 15.20 9.36
CA LEU A 83 12.21 15.72 10.72
C LEU A 83 10.87 15.66 11.47
N VAL A 84 10.62 14.56 12.17
CA VAL A 84 9.28 14.31 12.75
C VAL A 84 9.36 13.56 14.06
N ASN A 85 8.36 13.77 14.91
CA ASN A 85 8.19 13.05 16.16
C ASN A 85 6.79 12.42 16.25
N THR A 86 6.67 11.41 17.09
CA THR A 86 5.41 10.74 17.36
C THR A 86 5.33 10.28 18.81
N THR A 87 4.15 10.44 19.40
CA THR A 87 3.75 9.82 20.66
C THR A 87 2.74 8.70 20.44
N ALA A 88 2.26 8.55 19.20
CA ALA A 88 1.26 7.55 18.85
C ALA A 88 1.92 6.17 18.73
N ILE A 89 1.25 5.17 19.32
CA ILE A 89 1.68 3.77 19.28
C ILE A 89 0.70 3.01 18.40
N VAL A 90 1.22 2.36 17.37
CA VAL A 90 0.46 1.50 16.43
C VAL A 90 1.04 0.10 16.54
N ASP A 91 0.19 -0.88 16.88
CA ASP A 91 0.58 -2.30 17.04
C ASP A 91 1.82 -2.52 17.91
N GLY A 92 1.90 -1.79 19.02
CA GLY A 92 3.02 -1.88 19.97
C GLY A 92 4.34 -1.29 19.45
N LYS A 93 4.30 -0.39 18.47
CA LYS A 93 5.46 0.31 17.91
C LYS A 93 5.22 1.82 17.86
N PHE A 94 6.28 2.59 18.06
CA PHE A 94 6.31 3.99 17.62
C PHE A 94 6.65 3.98 16.13
N LEU A 95 5.71 4.41 15.30
CA LEU A 95 5.78 4.31 13.85
C LEU A 95 5.82 5.71 13.21
N ILE A 96 6.81 5.94 12.36
CA ILE A 96 6.94 7.13 11.52
C ILE A 96 6.94 6.66 10.07
N ARG A 97 6.10 7.29 9.25
CA ARG A 97 5.91 6.93 7.84
C ARG A 97 5.82 8.19 6.99
N ASP A 98 6.48 8.14 5.84
CA ASP A 98 6.34 9.12 4.76
C ASP A 98 6.12 8.34 3.47
N ASP A 99 4.95 8.52 2.85
CA ASP A 99 4.52 7.79 1.66
C ASP A 99 5.11 8.32 0.35
N ASN A 100 5.59 9.55 0.36
CA ASN A 100 5.99 10.26 -0.85
C ASN A 100 7.50 10.27 -1.05
N MET A 101 8.29 9.95 -0.03
CA MET A 101 9.74 9.91 -0.17
C MET A 101 10.18 8.74 -1.05
N VAL A 102 10.66 9.08 -2.25
CA VAL A 102 11.34 8.15 -3.15
C VAL A 102 12.76 7.93 -2.63
N VAL A 103 13.21 6.69 -2.52
CA VAL A 103 14.59 6.33 -2.11
C VAL A 103 15.09 5.25 -3.06
N GLU A 104 16.25 5.48 -3.68
CA GLU A 104 16.80 4.60 -4.70
C GLU A 104 17.92 3.70 -4.16
N LYS A 105 18.12 2.54 -4.78
CA LYS A 105 19.24 1.65 -4.48
C LYS A 105 20.57 2.34 -4.73
N GLY A 106 21.49 2.24 -3.78
CA GLY A 106 22.81 2.89 -3.82
C GLY A 106 22.87 4.27 -3.17
N GLU A 107 21.73 4.87 -2.84
CA GLU A 107 21.69 6.11 -2.04
C GLU A 107 22.09 5.85 -0.58
N ILE A 108 22.34 6.92 0.16
CA ILE A 108 22.69 6.86 1.59
C ILE A 108 21.54 7.45 2.39
N VAL A 109 21.09 6.71 3.41
CA VAL A 109 20.20 7.23 4.44
C VAL A 109 21.03 7.51 5.69
N ARG A 110 21.08 8.77 6.11
CA ARG A 110 21.69 9.23 7.37
C ARG A 110 20.58 9.56 8.34
N TYR A 111 20.56 8.92 9.50
CA TYR A 111 19.52 9.18 10.49
C TYR A 111 20.06 9.20 11.93
N ARG A 112 19.39 9.93 12.80
CA ARG A 112 19.44 9.76 14.25
C ARG A 112 18.02 9.75 14.80
N PHE A 113 17.83 9.07 15.92
CA PHE A 113 16.55 9.06 16.60
C PHE A 113 16.68 9.71 17.97
N SER A 114 15.56 10.21 18.48
CA SER A 114 15.46 10.77 19.82
C SER A 114 14.35 10.09 20.61
N VAL A 115 14.54 10.03 21.92
CA VAL A 115 13.57 9.46 22.87
C VAL A 115 13.37 10.46 23.99
N LEU A 116 12.11 10.81 24.27
CA LEU A 116 11.76 11.52 25.49
C LEU A 116 11.54 10.50 26.61
N HIS A 117 12.26 10.65 27.72
CA HIS A 117 12.07 9.84 28.92
C HIS A 117 12.17 10.73 30.15
N LYS A 118 11.16 10.69 31.04
CA LYS A 118 11.13 11.51 32.26
C LYS A 118 11.40 12.99 31.97
N LYS A 119 10.80 13.52 30.90
CA LYS A 119 10.99 14.91 30.42
C LYS A 119 12.40 15.25 29.94
N THR A 120 13.31 14.28 29.82
CA THR A 120 14.64 14.48 29.23
C THR A 120 14.67 13.90 27.83
N LEU A 121 15.13 14.69 26.86
CA LEU A 121 15.28 14.27 25.47
C LEU A 121 16.67 13.69 25.25
N HIS A 122 16.73 12.42 24.87
CA HIS A 122 17.97 11.72 24.57
C HIS A 122 18.10 11.54 23.05
N HIS A 123 19.30 11.74 22.52
CA HIS A 123 19.59 11.57 21.09
C HIS A 123 20.58 10.43 20.86
N SER A 124 20.34 9.65 19.81
CA SER A 124 21.33 8.72 19.31
C SER A 124 22.42 9.46 18.53
N ASN A 125 23.57 8.80 18.37
CA ASN A 125 24.51 9.18 17.32
C ASN A 125 23.87 9.03 15.94
N PHE A 126 24.37 9.79 14.97
CA PHE A 126 24.02 9.58 13.57
C PHE A 126 24.52 8.21 13.11
N ARG A 127 23.65 7.50 12.41
CA ARG A 127 23.92 6.26 11.70
C ARG A 127 23.79 6.51 10.20
N ARG A 128 24.52 5.75 9.40
CA ARG A 128 24.45 5.78 7.94
C ARG A 128 24.21 4.35 7.45
N ILE A 129 23.30 4.21 6.51
CA ILE A 129 23.06 2.95 5.80
C ILE A 129 23.09 3.21 4.30
N ILE A 130 23.69 2.29 3.55
CA ILE A 130 23.63 2.30 2.09
C ILE A 130 22.36 1.55 1.71
N VAL A 131 21.55 2.16 0.84
CA VAL A 131 20.30 1.56 0.39
C VAL A 131 20.60 0.37 -0.47
N THR A 132 20.19 -0.78 0.01
CA THR A 132 20.38 -2.07 -0.64
C THR A 132 19.03 -2.77 -0.76
N ASP A 133 18.98 -3.77 -1.62
CA ASP A 133 17.73 -4.38 -2.06
C ASP A 133 16.90 -4.98 -0.90
N HIS A 134 17.54 -5.47 0.16
CA HIS A 134 16.88 -6.08 1.31
C HIS A 134 16.12 -5.09 2.21
N LEU A 135 16.33 -3.78 2.04
CA LEU A 135 15.56 -2.76 2.77
C LEU A 135 14.17 -2.55 2.17
N PHE A 136 13.95 -2.96 0.92
CA PHE A 136 12.67 -2.85 0.26
C PHE A 136 11.72 -3.96 0.72
N TYR A 137 10.53 -3.56 1.13
CA TYR A 137 9.46 -4.49 1.44
C TYR A 137 8.91 -5.12 0.16
N ARG A 138 9.25 -6.38 -0.07
CA ARG A 138 8.68 -7.20 -1.13
C ARG A 138 8.13 -8.50 -0.55
N PRO A 139 6.85 -8.55 -0.17
CA PRO A 139 6.17 -9.80 0.16
C PRO A 139 6.45 -10.86 -0.90
N LYS A 140 6.65 -12.11 -0.46
CA LYS A 140 7.01 -13.24 -1.33
C LYS A 140 5.97 -13.58 -2.40
N ASN A 141 4.79 -12.93 -2.37
CA ASN A 141 3.71 -13.04 -3.35
C ASN A 141 3.28 -11.66 -3.91
N ASN A 142 4.21 -10.72 -4.07
CA ASN A 142 3.92 -9.44 -4.73
C ASN A 142 3.90 -9.60 -6.25
N TYR A 143 2.85 -10.22 -6.77
CA TYR A 143 2.53 -10.12 -8.18
C TYR A 143 2.04 -8.70 -8.46
N CYS A 144 2.90 -7.91 -9.08
CA CYS A 144 2.54 -6.58 -9.57
C CYS A 144 1.74 -6.77 -10.88
N PHE A 145 0.41 -6.74 -10.80
CA PHE A 145 -0.51 -6.93 -11.94
C PHE A 145 -0.41 -5.84 -13.02
N SER A 146 0.45 -4.84 -12.85
CA SER A 146 0.62 -3.74 -13.80
C SER A 146 1.29 -4.17 -15.13
N GLN A 147 1.81 -5.40 -15.22
CA GLN A 147 2.41 -5.95 -16.45
C GLN A 147 1.51 -6.96 -17.20
N CYS A 148 0.27 -7.22 -16.75
CA CYS A 148 -0.60 -8.25 -17.32
C CYS A 148 -1.38 -7.84 -18.59
N LEU A 149 -1.08 -6.72 -19.25
CA LEU A 149 -1.96 -6.17 -20.29
C LEU A 149 -1.64 -6.56 -21.75
N VAL A 150 -0.80 -7.56 -22.03
CA VAL A 150 -0.49 -7.85 -23.46
C VAL A 150 -0.56 -9.32 -23.87
N ASN A 151 -0.28 -10.30 -23.00
CA ASN A 151 -0.06 -11.68 -23.48
C ASN A 151 -1.03 -12.76 -22.97
N GLU A 152 -1.98 -12.46 -22.07
CA GLU A 152 -2.90 -13.47 -21.48
C GLU A 152 -4.37 -13.05 -21.58
N GLN A 153 -4.73 -12.33 -22.65
CA GLN A 153 -6.09 -11.82 -22.85
C GLN A 153 -7.13 -12.96 -22.87
N GLU A 154 -6.81 -14.10 -23.49
CA GLU A 154 -7.72 -15.25 -23.60
C GLU A 154 -7.94 -15.93 -22.25
N GLN A 155 -6.88 -16.19 -21.51
CA GLN A 155 -6.96 -16.81 -20.18
C GLN A 155 -7.71 -15.92 -19.18
N LEU A 156 -7.51 -14.59 -19.26
CA LEU A 156 -8.26 -13.63 -18.45
C LEU A 156 -9.75 -13.61 -18.83
N GLN A 157 -10.09 -13.69 -20.11
CA GLN A 157 -11.50 -13.76 -20.55
C GLN A 157 -12.15 -15.07 -20.10
N GLU A 158 -11.43 -16.19 -20.15
CA GLU A 158 -11.90 -17.48 -19.64
C GLU A 158 -12.14 -17.45 -18.13
N GLU A 159 -11.21 -16.86 -17.36
CA GLU A 159 -11.36 -16.73 -15.91
C GLU A 159 -12.52 -15.79 -15.54
N ILE A 160 -12.66 -14.67 -16.25
CA ILE A 160 -13.81 -13.76 -16.08
C ILE A 160 -15.12 -14.47 -16.41
N ALA A 161 -15.16 -15.25 -17.49
CA ALA A 161 -16.35 -16.03 -17.87
C ALA A 161 -16.68 -17.10 -16.82
N HIS A 162 -15.66 -17.79 -16.30
CA HIS A 162 -15.82 -18.78 -15.25
C HIS A 162 -16.36 -18.16 -13.95
N MET A 163 -15.79 -17.03 -13.53
CA MET A 163 -16.24 -16.31 -12.34
C MET A 163 -17.68 -15.78 -12.50
N LYS A 164 -18.03 -15.27 -13.68
CA LYS A 164 -19.42 -14.86 -13.99
C LYS A 164 -20.39 -16.03 -13.86
N SER A 165 -20.02 -17.20 -14.39
CA SER A 165 -20.84 -18.41 -14.30
C SER A 165 -21.06 -18.85 -12.84
N ILE A 166 -20.00 -18.88 -12.02
CA ILE A 166 -20.11 -19.20 -10.59
C ILE A 166 -21.03 -18.20 -9.87
N LEU A 167 -20.88 -16.91 -10.16
CA LEU A 167 -21.68 -15.88 -9.51
C LEU A 167 -23.17 -16.02 -9.88
N GLU A 168 -23.47 -16.29 -11.15
CA GLU A 168 -24.86 -16.56 -11.58
C GLU A 168 -25.45 -17.78 -10.89
N GLU A 169 -24.68 -18.88 -10.79
CA GLU A 169 -25.12 -20.07 -10.08
C GLU A 169 -25.42 -19.76 -8.61
N LYS A 170 -24.57 -18.99 -7.94
CA LYS A 170 -24.76 -18.60 -6.54
C LYS A 170 -25.95 -17.68 -6.35
N ILE A 171 -26.18 -16.73 -7.26
CA ILE A 171 -27.37 -15.87 -7.23
C ILE A 171 -28.63 -16.72 -7.36
N MET A 172 -28.66 -17.66 -8.32
CA MET A 172 -29.79 -18.58 -8.51
C MET A 172 -30.01 -19.48 -7.29
N GLN A 173 -28.95 -19.94 -6.62
CA GLN A 173 -29.05 -20.71 -5.38
C GLN A 173 -29.61 -19.89 -4.21
N CYS A 174 -29.29 -18.59 -4.15
CA CYS A 174 -29.74 -17.70 -3.07
C CYS A 174 -31.18 -17.20 -3.26
N VAL A 175 -31.54 -16.77 -4.46
CA VAL A 175 -32.84 -16.10 -4.73
C VAL A 175 -33.85 -17.05 -5.39
N GLY A 176 -33.41 -18.22 -5.86
CA GLY A 176 -34.28 -19.22 -6.46
C GLY A 176 -34.97 -18.73 -7.73
N SER A 177 -36.23 -19.11 -7.92
CA SER A 177 -37.06 -18.73 -9.07
C SER A 177 -37.69 -17.34 -8.96
N GLN A 178 -37.34 -16.55 -7.94
CA GLN A 178 -37.94 -15.22 -7.72
C GLN A 178 -37.27 -14.11 -8.56
N THR A 179 -36.13 -14.38 -9.17
CA THR A 179 -35.44 -13.42 -10.03
C THR A 179 -35.51 -13.86 -11.48
N SER A 180 -36.00 -12.96 -12.33
CA SER A 180 -36.02 -13.13 -13.78
C SER A 180 -34.92 -12.31 -14.46
N LYS A 181 -34.66 -12.60 -15.73
CA LYS A 181 -33.74 -11.85 -16.59
C LYS A 181 -34.42 -10.66 -17.28
N TYR A 182 -35.66 -10.34 -16.90
CA TYR A 182 -36.45 -9.31 -17.55
C TYR A 182 -36.18 -7.92 -16.98
N LEU A 183 -36.19 -6.96 -17.88
CA LEU A 183 -36.14 -5.53 -17.63
C LEU A 183 -37.29 -4.85 -18.35
N PHE A 184 -37.60 -3.64 -17.91
CA PHE A 184 -38.70 -2.87 -18.47
C PHE A 184 -38.31 -1.41 -18.65
N PHE A 185 -38.63 -0.84 -19.81
CA PHE A 185 -38.62 0.59 -20.05
C PHE A 185 -40.04 1.12 -19.89
N PRO A 186 -40.38 1.82 -18.79
CA PRO A 186 -41.67 2.47 -18.64
C PRO A 186 -41.83 3.54 -19.73
N LEU A 187 -42.92 3.46 -20.48
CA LEU A 187 -43.27 4.42 -21.51
C LEU A 187 -44.79 4.42 -21.69
N GLU A 188 -45.44 5.49 -21.25
CA GLU A 188 -46.88 5.65 -21.44
C GLU A 188 -47.24 5.66 -22.93
N ASN A 189 -48.30 4.94 -23.30
CA ASN A 189 -48.75 4.79 -24.68
C ASN A 189 -47.67 4.19 -25.62
N ALA A 190 -46.80 3.31 -25.10
CA ALA A 190 -45.75 2.67 -25.89
C ALA A 190 -46.26 2.04 -27.19
N ALA A 191 -47.45 1.42 -27.16
CA ALA A 191 -48.10 0.84 -28.34
C ALA A 191 -48.32 1.83 -29.52
N LYS A 192 -48.35 3.14 -29.25
CA LYS A 192 -48.46 4.18 -30.30
C LYS A 192 -47.11 4.80 -30.66
N LEU A 193 -46.12 4.72 -29.77
CA LEU A 193 -44.83 5.42 -29.87
C LEU A 193 -43.70 4.52 -30.38
N VAL A 194 -43.83 3.20 -30.18
CA VAL A 194 -42.80 2.22 -30.51
C VAL A 194 -43.32 1.30 -31.61
N SER A 195 -42.73 1.40 -32.79
CA SER A 195 -43.05 0.54 -33.94
C SER A 195 -42.26 -0.77 -33.93
N ASP A 196 -41.06 -0.76 -33.34
CA ASP A 196 -40.16 -1.90 -33.25
C ASP A 196 -39.52 -1.89 -31.86
N SER A 197 -39.93 -2.85 -31.02
CA SER A 197 -39.46 -2.97 -29.64
C SER A 197 -37.99 -3.38 -29.56
N GLU A 198 -37.49 -4.16 -30.52
CA GLU A 198 -36.10 -4.60 -30.54
C GLU A 198 -35.18 -3.43 -30.88
N LEU A 199 -35.51 -2.69 -31.94
CA LEU A 199 -34.76 -1.49 -32.32
C LEU A 199 -34.80 -0.44 -31.21
N TYR A 200 -35.96 -0.24 -30.56
CA TYR A 200 -36.10 0.68 -29.43
C TYR A 200 -35.15 0.35 -28.28
N VAL A 201 -35.14 -0.90 -27.82
CA VAL A 201 -34.28 -1.36 -26.72
C VAL A 201 -32.80 -1.25 -27.10
N LYS A 202 -32.42 -1.80 -28.26
CA LYS A 202 -31.02 -1.78 -28.73
C LYS A 202 -30.50 -0.36 -28.90
N TYR A 203 -31.31 0.54 -29.44
CA TYR A 203 -30.95 1.95 -29.57
C TYR A 203 -30.69 2.60 -28.21
N ARG A 204 -31.57 2.40 -27.22
CA ARG A 204 -31.41 2.98 -25.88
C ARG A 204 -30.14 2.47 -25.19
N LEU A 205 -29.89 1.16 -25.24
CA LEU A 205 -28.65 0.58 -24.69
C LEU A 205 -27.40 1.09 -25.41
N TRP A 206 -27.46 1.28 -26.74
CA TRP A 206 -26.33 1.78 -27.53
C TRP A 206 -25.94 3.24 -27.18
N HIS A 207 -26.87 4.05 -26.67
CA HIS A 207 -26.60 5.45 -26.32
C HIS A 207 -25.79 5.62 -25.03
N VAL A 208 -25.65 4.56 -24.24
CA VAL A 208 -24.81 4.56 -23.05
C VAL A 208 -23.53 3.80 -23.37
N ASP A 209 -22.39 4.49 -23.37
CA ASP A 209 -21.11 3.92 -23.80
C ASP A 209 -20.75 2.61 -23.07
N ALA A 210 -21.02 2.55 -21.76
CA ALA A 210 -20.78 1.37 -20.93
C ALA A 210 -21.69 0.18 -21.27
N LEU A 211 -22.84 0.42 -21.90
CA LEU A 211 -23.84 -0.60 -22.23
C LEU A 211 -23.76 -1.11 -23.68
N LYS A 212 -23.02 -0.43 -24.56
CA LYS A 212 -22.82 -0.86 -25.97
C LYS A 212 -22.46 -2.34 -26.13
N PRO A 213 -21.57 -2.94 -25.30
CA PRO A 213 -21.24 -4.36 -25.42
C PRO A 213 -22.42 -5.31 -25.15
N LEU A 214 -23.45 -4.85 -24.43
CA LEU A 214 -24.60 -5.67 -24.03
C LEU A 214 -25.76 -5.62 -25.03
N VAL A 215 -25.68 -4.78 -26.07
CA VAL A 215 -26.75 -4.60 -27.07
C VAL A 215 -27.11 -5.92 -27.76
N ASN A 216 -26.12 -6.78 -27.99
CA ASN A 216 -26.31 -8.10 -28.61
C ASN A 216 -26.74 -9.17 -27.61
N ASN A 217 -26.77 -8.86 -26.31
CA ASN A 217 -27.20 -9.78 -25.25
C ASN A 217 -28.70 -9.67 -24.96
N VAL A 218 -29.43 -8.82 -25.70
CA VAL A 218 -30.90 -8.76 -25.66
C VAL A 218 -31.45 -9.97 -26.40
N VAL A 219 -32.16 -10.87 -25.70
CA VAL A 219 -32.67 -12.14 -26.24
C VAL A 219 -34.03 -11.95 -26.90
N THR A 220 -34.96 -11.35 -26.15
CA THR A 220 -36.33 -11.11 -26.61
C THR A 220 -36.78 -9.71 -26.19
N THR A 221 -37.71 -9.14 -26.95
CA THR A 221 -38.41 -7.91 -26.57
C THR A 221 -39.90 -8.10 -26.76
N TYR A 222 -40.70 -7.38 -25.98
CA TYR A 222 -42.14 -7.33 -26.14
C TYR A 222 -42.66 -5.93 -25.85
N LEU A 223 -43.72 -5.57 -26.55
CA LEU A 223 -44.39 -4.28 -26.42
C LEU A 223 -45.59 -4.42 -25.48
N ALA A 224 -45.58 -3.67 -24.39
CA ALA A 224 -46.71 -3.53 -23.47
C ALA A 224 -47.43 -2.20 -23.73
N HIS A 225 -48.62 -2.02 -23.16
CA HIS A 225 -49.34 -0.74 -23.27
C HIS A 225 -48.59 0.42 -22.61
N ASN A 226 -47.89 0.13 -21.51
CA ASN A 226 -47.20 1.08 -20.63
C ASN A 226 -45.67 0.99 -20.70
N GLY A 227 -45.11 0.34 -21.71
CA GLY A 227 -43.67 0.27 -21.87
C GLY A 227 -43.19 -0.82 -22.81
N VAL A 228 -41.88 -1.03 -22.81
CA VAL A 228 -41.21 -2.07 -23.59
C VAL A 228 -40.43 -2.97 -22.64
N GLY A 229 -40.79 -4.24 -22.59
CA GLY A 229 -40.07 -5.24 -21.82
C GLY A 229 -39.05 -5.97 -22.67
N PHE A 230 -37.97 -6.43 -22.04
CA PHE A 230 -36.92 -7.17 -22.73
C PHE A 230 -36.18 -8.11 -21.79
N GLU A 231 -35.63 -9.17 -22.36
CA GLU A 231 -34.87 -10.19 -21.66
C GLU A 231 -33.38 -10.08 -21.97
N MET A 232 -32.55 -10.11 -20.93
CA MET A 232 -31.10 -10.21 -21.08
C MET A 232 -30.64 -11.67 -21.12
N TYR A 233 -29.53 -11.94 -21.79
CA TYR A 233 -28.97 -13.29 -21.94
C TYR A 233 -28.69 -13.94 -20.58
N THR A 234 -28.17 -13.15 -19.63
CA THR A 234 -27.89 -13.60 -18.27
C THR A 234 -28.43 -12.64 -17.20
N LEU A 235 -28.51 -13.13 -15.95
CA LEU A 235 -28.86 -12.30 -14.81
C LEU A 235 -27.81 -11.23 -14.52
N ILE A 236 -26.53 -11.55 -14.73
CA ILE A 236 -25.47 -10.55 -14.59
C ILE A 236 -25.65 -9.44 -15.63
N ASP A 237 -26.05 -9.76 -16.86
CA ASP A 237 -26.30 -8.74 -17.87
C ASP A 237 -27.48 -7.83 -17.50
N LYS A 238 -28.54 -8.37 -16.90
CA LYS A 238 -29.62 -7.56 -16.28
C LYS A 238 -29.05 -6.59 -15.24
N PHE A 239 -28.24 -7.07 -14.29
CA PHE A 239 -27.67 -6.21 -13.25
C PHE A 239 -26.73 -5.15 -13.81
N LYS A 240 -25.94 -5.46 -14.84
CA LYS A 240 -25.12 -4.46 -15.52
C LYS A 240 -25.96 -3.36 -16.15
N VAL A 241 -27.10 -3.69 -16.77
CA VAL A 241 -27.98 -2.68 -17.37
C VAL A 241 -28.56 -1.75 -16.31
N LEU A 242 -28.99 -2.30 -15.16
CA LEU A 242 -29.51 -1.50 -14.05
C LEU A 242 -28.43 -0.58 -13.45
N GLU A 243 -27.24 -1.11 -13.18
CA GLU A 243 -26.15 -0.38 -12.55
C GLU A 243 -25.52 0.66 -13.49
N LEU A 244 -25.09 0.24 -14.69
CA LEU A 244 -24.39 1.13 -15.63
C LEU A 244 -25.36 2.06 -16.37
N GLY A 245 -26.65 1.75 -16.36
CA GLY A 245 -27.70 2.60 -16.89
C GLY A 245 -28.23 3.62 -15.89
N GLU A 246 -27.88 3.52 -14.60
CA GLU A 246 -28.39 4.41 -13.56
C GLU A 246 -28.06 5.87 -13.89
N GLY A 247 -29.08 6.74 -13.85
CA GLY A 247 -28.96 8.16 -14.20
C GLY A 247 -28.93 8.46 -15.71
N TYR A 248 -28.87 7.45 -16.58
CA TYR A 248 -28.89 7.60 -18.04
C TYR A 248 -30.11 6.97 -18.71
N LEU A 249 -30.64 5.89 -18.12
CA LEU A 249 -31.77 5.12 -18.63
C LEU A 249 -32.84 5.00 -17.56
N ASP A 250 -34.09 5.31 -17.93
CA ASP A 250 -35.27 4.99 -17.13
C ASP A 250 -35.65 3.51 -17.27
N VAL A 251 -34.69 2.60 -17.08
CA VAL A 251 -34.93 1.16 -17.07
C VAL A 251 -35.19 0.70 -15.65
N VAL A 252 -36.18 -0.16 -15.45
CA VAL A 252 -36.52 -0.71 -14.15
C VAL A 252 -36.43 -2.23 -14.16
N ASP A 253 -36.16 -2.79 -12.99
CA ASP A 253 -36.23 -4.23 -12.78
C ASP A 253 -37.68 -4.69 -12.91
N PHE A 254 -37.95 -5.60 -13.83
CA PHE A 254 -39.29 -6.16 -14.02
C PHE A 254 -39.82 -6.84 -12.75
N ASP A 255 -38.93 -7.51 -11.99
CA ASP A 255 -39.29 -8.22 -10.75
C ASP A 255 -39.64 -7.26 -9.60
N SER A 256 -39.32 -5.97 -9.73
CA SER A 256 -39.65 -4.94 -8.73
C SER A 256 -41.02 -4.27 -8.98
N VAL A 257 -41.58 -4.46 -10.18
CA VAL A 257 -42.80 -3.78 -10.64
C VAL A 257 -44.03 -4.70 -10.60
N MET A 258 -43.85 -6.01 -10.43
CA MET A 258 -44.92 -7.02 -10.26
C MET A 258 -44.81 -7.71 -8.90
#